data_AF-A0A1F6QCA0-F1
#
_entry.id   AF-A0A1F6QCA0-F1
#
_cell.length_a   1.000
_cell.length_b   1.000
_cell.length_c   1.000
_cell.angle_alpha   90.00
_cell.angle_beta   90.00
_cell.angle_gamma   90.00
#
_symmetry.space_group_name_H-M   'P 1'
#
loop_
_entity.id
_entity.type
_entity.pdbx_description
1 polymer ?
#
loop_
_entity_poly.entity_id
_entity_poly.type
_entity_poly.pdbx_seq_one_letter_code
_entity_poly.pdbx_strand_id
1 'polypeptide(L)' 'MAERKKTYKTGMKLFHSETKEQIMFGKWLDKDTASCLNIKTKLPSTVTRVELDSIYTSYASLDKKYREKRKYEAW' A
#
# COMPACT_ATOMS: atom_id res chain seq x y z
N MET A 1 7.96 -0.22 -21.12
CA MET A 1 7.64 -0.80 -19.79
C MET A 1 6.22 -0.37 -19.46
N ALA A 2 5.22 -1.24 -19.60
CA ALA A 2 3.85 -0.88 -19.25
C ALA A 2 3.76 -0.73 -17.72
N GLU A 3 3.65 0.49 -17.22
CA GLU A 3 3.39 0.76 -15.81
C GLU A 3 2.09 0.07 -15.44
N ARG A 4 2.21 -1.08 -14.75
CA ARG A 4 1.05 -1.77 -14.19
C ARG A 4 0.47 -0.86 -13.13
N LYS A 5 -0.55 -0.07 -13.50
CA LYS A 5 -1.33 0.74 -12.58
C LYS A 5 -1.79 -0.16 -11.44
N LYS A 6 -1.29 0.10 -10.22
CA LYS A 6 -1.71 -0.66 -9.05
C LYS A 6 -3.21 -0.45 -8.86
N THR A 7 -3.95 -1.55 -8.74
CA THR A 7 -5.39 -1.51 -8.47
C THR A 7 -5.59 -1.45 -6.96
N TYR A 8 -6.09 -0.32 -6.46
CA TYR A 8 -6.40 -0.13 -5.05
C TYR A 8 -7.84 -0.53 -4.79
N LYS A 9 -8.07 -1.35 -3.75
CA LYS A 9 -9.40 -1.75 -3.29
C LYS A 9 -9.69 -1.17 -1.92
N THR A 10 -10.93 -0.82 -1.66
CA THR A 10 -11.39 -0.41 -0.32
C THR A 10 -11.05 -1.49 0.71
N GLY A 11 -10.53 -1.06 1.86
CA GLY A 11 -10.04 -1.95 2.92
C GLY A 11 -8.63 -2.50 2.69
N MET A 12 -7.95 -2.14 1.59
CA MET A 12 -6.60 -2.61 1.32
C MET A 12 -5.61 -1.99 2.30
N LYS A 13 -4.89 -2.83 3.04
CA LYS A 13 -3.83 -2.40 3.95
C LYS A 13 -2.55 -2.12 3.17
N LEU A 14 -2.03 -0.92 3.37
CA LEU A 14 -0.83 -0.40 2.78
C LEU A 14 0.17 -0.08 3.88
N PHE A 15 1.43 -0.31 3.58
CA PHE A 15 2.55 -0.10 4.48
C PHE A 15 3.46 0.98 3.91
N HIS A 16 3.73 2.00 4.73
CA HIS A 16 4.69 3.05 4.40
C HIS A 16 6.10 2.48 4.53
N SER A 17 6.88 2.54 3.45
CA SER A 17 8.24 1.97 3.41
C SER A 17 9.19 2.58 4.44
N GLU A 18 9.16 3.91 4.60
CA GLU A 18 10.07 4.63 5.51
C GLU A 18 9.59 4.64 6.99
N THR A 19 8.39 5.17 7.25
CA THR A 19 7.88 5.35 8.62
C THR A 19 7.33 4.09 9.25
N LYS A 20 7.21 3.00 8.48
CA LYS A 20 6.56 1.73 8.86
C LYS A 20 5.10 1.90 9.30
N GLU A 21 4.48 3.02 8.93
CA GLU A 21 3.08 3.26 9.22
C GLU A 21 2.16 2.40 8.37
N GLN A 22 1.01 2.04 8.94
CA GLN A 22 -0.02 1.29 8.25
C GLN A 22 -1.22 2.17 7.99
N ILE A 23 -1.59 2.27 6.72
CA ILE A 23 -2.81 2.94 6.31
C ILE A 23 -3.74 1.93 5.65
N MET A 24 -5.04 2.15 5.81
CA MET A 24 -6.08 1.41 5.13
C MET A 24 -6.65 2.29 4.03
N PHE A 25 -6.58 1.83 2.79
CA PHE A 25 -7.18 2.53 1.67
C PHE A 25 -8.71 2.51 1.81
N GLY A 26 -9.33 3.68 1.80
CA GLY A 26 -10.78 3.84 1.83
C GLY A 26 -11.35 3.91 0.42
N LYS A 27 -11.27 5.09 -0.19
CA LYS A 27 -11.79 5.35 -1.54
C LYS A 27 -10.99 6.45 -2.22
N TRP A 28 -11.07 6.50 -3.55
CA TRP A 28 -10.64 7.67 -4.31
C TRP A 28 -11.60 8.83 -4.03
N LEU A 29 -11.05 9.99 -3.70
CA LEU A 29 -11.81 11.24 -3.57
C LEU A 29 -11.83 11.94 -4.93
N ASP A 30 -10.66 12.13 -5.52
CA ASP A 30 -10.48 12.69 -6.86
C ASP A 30 -9.62 11.78 -7.74
N LYS A 31 -9.25 12.26 -8.94
CA LYS A 31 -8.39 11.54 -9.89
C LYS A 31 -7.04 11.14 -9.30
N ASP A 32 -6.51 11.96 -8.40
CA ASP A 32 -5.16 11.83 -7.86
C ASP A 32 -5.10 11.77 -6.32
N THR A 33 -6.22 11.81 -5.61
CA THR A 33 -6.27 11.80 -4.15
C THR A 33 -7.12 10.66 -3.61
N ALA A 34 -6.60 9.96 -2.62
CA ALA A 34 -7.30 8.90 -1.92
C ALA A 34 -7.56 9.28 -0.46
N SER A 35 -8.75 8.96 0.01
CA SER A 35 -9.05 8.91 1.43
C SER A 35 -8.54 7.59 2.00
N CYS A 36 -7.61 7.70 2.94
CA CYS A 36 -7.03 6.60 3.69
C CYS A 36 -7.33 6.77 5.17
N LEU A 37 -7.26 5.69 5.93
CA LEU A 37 -7.39 5.69 7.38
C LEU A 37 -6.08 5.19 7.97
N ASN A 38 -5.41 6.00 8.79
CA ASN A 38 -4.24 5.54 9.51
C ASN A 38 -4.70 4.53 10.58
N ILE A 39 -4.18 3.31 10.52
CA ILE A 39 -4.63 2.21 11.40
C ILE A 39 -4.21 2.47 12.85
N LYS A 40 -3.08 3.14 13.06
CA LYS A 40 -2.51 3.40 14.38
C LYS A 40 -3.26 4.53 15.09
N THR A 41 -3.44 5.66 14.41
CA THR A 41 -4.08 6.85 15.00
C THR A 41 -5.60 6.86 14.81
N LYS A 42 -6.15 5.98 13.96
CA LYS A 42 -7.56 5.98 13.52
C LYS A 42 -8.01 7.32 12.92
N LEU A 43 -7.06 8.14 12.48
CA LEU A 43 -7.34 9.42 11.85
C LEU A 43 -7.45 9.23 10.33
N PRO A 44 -8.43 9.89 9.68
CA PRO A 44 -8.46 9.95 8.23
C PRO A 44 -7.27 10.75 7.73
N SER A 45 -6.60 10.23 6.70
CA SER A 45 -5.51 10.90 5.99
C SER A 45 -5.81 10.92 4.51
N THR A 46 -5.53 12.04 3.86
CA THR A 46 -5.58 12.16 2.41
C THR A 46 -4.19 11.91 1.86
N VAL A 47 -4.07 10.93 0.97
CA VAL A 47 -2.79 10.54 0.37
C VAL A 47 -2.92 10.65 -1.14
N THR A 48 -1.90 11.21 -1.79
CA THR A 48 -1.91 11.32 -3.25
C THR A 48 -1.63 9.97 -3.90
N ARG A 49 -2.08 9.80 -5.14
CA ARG A 49 -1.79 8.61 -5.94
C ARG A 49 -0.30 8.39 -6.11
N VAL A 50 0.46 9.47 -6.31
CA VAL A 50 1.92 9.41 -6.48
C VAL A 50 2.56 8.84 -5.21
N GLU A 51 2.22 9.34 -4.04
CA GLU A 51 2.70 8.81 -2.76
C GLU A 51 2.29 7.35 -2.55
N LEU A 52 1.05 7.00 -2.88
CA LEU A 52 0.55 5.63 -2.80
C LEU A 52 1.32 4.66 -3.70
N ASP A 53 1.79 5.12 -4.86
CA ASP A 53 2.52 4.31 -5.82
C ASP A 53 4.03 4.25 -5.52
N SER A 54 4.62 5.34 -5.02
CA SER A 54 6.06 5.44 -4.74
C SER A 54 6.45 4.97 -3.34
N ILE A 55 5.70 5.38 -2.30
CA ILE A 55 6.08 5.19 -0.90
C ILE A 55 5.39 3.98 -0.30
N TYR A 56 4.11 3.78 -0.63
CA TYR A 56 3.29 2.74 -0.03
C TYR A 56 3.38 1.42 -0.80
N THR A 57 3.54 0.34 -0.04
CA THR A 57 3.54 -1.04 -0.55
C THR A 57 2.36 -1.80 0.02
N SER A 58 1.65 -2.56 -0.82
CA SER A 58 0.56 -3.41 -0.34
C SER A 58 1.09 -4.59 0.46
N TYR A 59 0.37 -4.96 1.51
CA TYR A 59 0.75 -6.14 2.31
C TYR A 59 0.80 -7.42 1.46
N ALA A 60 -0.09 -7.55 0.47
CA ALA A 60 -0.08 -8.66 -0.48
C ALA A 60 1.22 -8.71 -1.31
N SER A 61 1.76 -7.56 -1.71
CA SER A 61 3.05 -7.49 -2.42
C SER A 61 4.22 -7.88 -1.52
N LEU A 62 4.18 -7.48 -0.24
CA LEU A 62 5.18 -7.89 0.75
C LEU A 62 5.12 -9.40 0.99
N ASP A 63 3.94 -9.94 1.27
CA ASP A 63 3.74 -11.38 1.51
C ASP A 63 4.21 -12.22 0.32
N LYS A 64 3.90 -11.79 -0.90
CA LYS A 64 4.41 -12.44 -2.12
C LYS A 64 5.94 -12.46 -2.17
N LYS A 65 6.60 -11.32 -1.91
CA LYS A 65 8.07 -11.25 -1.86
C LYS A 65 8.64 -12.15 -0.78
N TYR A 66 8.03 -12.19 0.41
CA TYR A 66 8.48 -13.07 1.50
C TYR A 66 8.33 -14.55 1.14
N ARG A 67 7.20 -14.96 0.52
CA ARG A 67 7.00 -16.33 0.06
C ARG A 67 8.00 -16.73 -1.02
N GLU A 68 8.24 -15.84 -1.99
CA GLU A 68 9.25 -16.05 -3.03
C GLU A 68 10.63 -16.22 -2.39
N LYS A 69 11.03 -15.33 -1.47
CA LYS A 69 12.30 -15.43 -0.75
C LYS A 69 12.46 -16.75 0.01
N ARG A 70 11.44 -17.17 0.77
CA ARG A 70 11.47 -18.47 1.50
C ARG A 70 11.59 -19.68 0.58
N LYS A 71 11.03 -19.63 -0.64
CA LYS A 71 11.15 -20.72 -1.62
C LYS A 71 12.60 -20.93 -2.06
N TYR A 72 13.40 -19.87 -2.10
CA TYR A 72 14.82 -19.93 -2.47
C TYR A 72 15.77 -20.06 -1.27
N GLU A 73 15.30 -19.81 -0.05
CA GLU A 73 16.06 -20.00 1.20
C GLU A 73 15.89 -21.40 1.83
N ALA A 74 15.15 -22.31 1.18
CA ALA A 74 15.11 -23.71 1.58
C ALA A 74 16.42 -24.42 1.13
N TRP A 75 17.39 -24.45 2.03
CA TRP A 75 18.55 -25.35 2.04
C TRP A 75 18.50 -26.19 3.31
#